data_AF-A0A954ISA6-F1
#
_entry.id   AF-A0A954ISA6-F1
#
_cell.length_a   1.000
_cell.length_b   1.000
_cell.length_c   1.000
_cell.angle_alpha   90.00
_cell.angle_beta   90.00
_cell.angle_gamma   90.00
#
_symmetry.space_group_name_H-M   'P 1'
#
loop_
_entity.id
_entity.type
_entity.pdbx_description
1 polymer ?
#
loop_
_entity_poly.entity_id
_entity_poly.type
_entity_poly.pdbx_seq_one_letter_code
_entity_poly.pdbx_strand_id
1 'polypeptide(L)'
;PSKRTEVLLNVTPFHGGIRVGEWKLVHNGQVGANATSLNGKERFELFHISKDPSEENDLSAADPEKLTELKNRLKEYAKEAVEPNIPPNQMPANFMVPKVW
;
A
#
# COMPACT_ATOMS: atom_id res chain seq x y z
N PRO A 1 3.00 -26.65 -1.68
CA PRO A 1 3.13 -25.21 -2.01
C PRO A 1 1.75 -24.56 -2.21
N SER A 2 1.62 -23.27 -1.87
CA SER A 2 0.36 -22.52 -2.02
C SER A 2 0.03 -22.26 -3.49
N LYS A 3 -1.26 -22.28 -3.86
CA LYS A 3 -1.74 -21.94 -5.22
C LYS A 3 -1.86 -20.41 -5.45
N ARG A 4 -1.61 -19.59 -4.43
CA ARG A 4 -1.75 -18.13 -4.53
C ARG A 4 -0.70 -17.57 -5.49
N THR A 5 -1.16 -16.80 -6.47
CA THR A 5 -0.32 -16.08 -7.43
C THR A 5 0.10 -14.70 -6.91
N GLU A 6 -0.68 -14.15 -5.98
CA GLU A 6 -0.52 -12.81 -5.45
C GLU A 6 -0.76 -12.76 -3.94
N VAL A 7 -0.08 -11.83 -3.29
CA VAL A 7 -0.27 -11.49 -1.87
C VAL A 7 -0.32 -9.97 -1.75
N LEU A 8 -1.44 -9.44 -1.29
CA LEU A 8 -1.59 -8.03 -0.92
C LEU A 8 -1.17 -7.85 0.54
N LEU A 9 -0.17 -7.00 0.77
CA LEU A 9 0.33 -6.59 2.08
C LEU A 9 -0.11 -5.15 2.35
N ASN A 10 -1.39 -5.01 2.70
CA ASN A 10 -2.06 -3.73 2.93
C ASN A 10 -2.17 -2.83 1.68
N VAL A 11 -3.19 -1.98 1.67
CA VAL A 11 -3.36 -0.91 0.69
C VAL A 11 -4.08 0.24 1.39
N THR A 12 -3.44 1.39 1.41
CA THR A 12 -3.94 2.63 1.97
C THR A 12 -3.62 3.75 0.98
N PRO A 13 -4.13 4.97 1.17
CA PRO A 13 -3.80 6.09 0.28
C PRO A 13 -2.30 6.36 0.15
N PHE A 14 -1.51 6.12 1.19
CA PHE A 14 -0.12 6.56 1.27
C PHE A 14 0.89 5.42 1.50
N HIS A 15 0.40 4.20 1.70
CA HIS A 15 1.22 3.01 1.93
C HIS A 15 0.57 1.77 1.33
N GLY A 16 1.38 0.76 1.10
CA GLY A 16 0.91 -0.56 0.75
C GLY A 16 2.03 -1.45 0.25
N GLY A 17 1.71 -2.69 -0.04
CA GLY A 17 2.65 -3.62 -0.63
C GLY A 17 1.92 -4.71 -1.37
N ILE A 18 2.51 -5.20 -2.45
CA ILE A 18 1.98 -6.35 -3.17
C ILE A 18 3.13 -7.22 -3.64
N ARG A 19 2.96 -8.53 -3.53
CA ARG A 19 3.81 -9.53 -4.17
C ARG A 19 3.03 -10.22 -5.28
N VAL A 20 3.59 -10.24 -6.48
CA VAL A 20 3.07 -10.95 -7.66
C VAL A 20 4.17 -11.88 -8.16
N GLY A 21 4.00 -13.18 -7.95
CA GLY A 21 5.06 -14.17 -8.19
C GLY A 21 6.35 -13.84 -7.44
N GLU A 22 7.42 -13.56 -8.18
CA GLU A 22 8.76 -13.28 -7.65
C GLU A 22 9.01 -11.78 -7.39
N TRP A 23 8.09 -10.92 -7.78
CA TRP A 23 8.24 -9.47 -7.68
C TRP A 23 7.45 -8.93 -6.50
N LYS A 24 8.03 -7.99 -5.78
CA LYS A 24 7.37 -7.24 -4.72
C LYS A 24 7.49 -5.75 -5.00
N LEU A 25 6.38 -5.05 -4.83
CA LEU A 25 6.32 -3.60 -4.77
C LEU A 25 6.03 -3.18 -3.34
N VAL A 26 6.78 -2.19 -2.84
CA VAL A 26 6.49 -1.50 -1.59
C VAL A 26 6.15 -0.04 -1.91
N HIS A 27 4.96 0.39 -1.51
CA HIS A 27 4.56 1.79 -1.49
C HIS A 27 4.84 2.34 -0.09
N ASN A 28 5.89 3.16 0.01
CA ASN A 28 6.43 3.69 1.25
C ASN A 28 6.36 5.22 1.25
N GLY A 29 5.15 5.78 1.20
CA GLY A 29 4.96 7.22 1.32
C GLY A 29 5.53 7.70 2.66
N GLN A 30 6.30 8.80 2.66
CA GLN A 30 6.87 9.36 3.89
C GLN A 30 5.82 10.08 4.74
N VAL A 31 4.83 9.35 5.21
CA VAL A 31 3.81 9.85 6.12
C VAL A 31 3.62 8.84 7.25
N GLY A 32 3.34 9.30 8.47
CA GLY A 32 3.10 8.37 9.58
C GLY A 32 1.83 7.53 9.35
N ALA A 33 1.67 6.42 10.08
CA ALA A 33 0.48 5.55 9.97
C ALA A 33 -0.86 6.28 10.21
N ASN A 34 -0.84 7.42 10.92
CA ASN A 34 -2.01 8.25 11.22
C ASN A 34 -2.11 9.49 10.31
N ALA A 35 -1.36 9.54 9.22
CA ALA A 35 -1.37 10.71 8.35
C ALA A 35 -2.69 10.83 7.59
N THR A 36 -3.23 12.04 7.60
CA THR A 36 -4.49 12.41 6.96
C THR A 36 -4.27 13.26 5.71
N SER A 37 -3.01 13.54 5.36
CA SER A 37 -2.65 14.30 4.17
C SER A 37 -1.27 13.85 3.66
N LEU A 38 -1.04 14.04 2.36
CA LEU A 38 0.26 13.88 1.73
C LEU A 38 1.19 15.02 2.18
N ASN A 39 2.05 14.75 3.16
CA ASN A 39 3.03 15.73 3.65
C ASN A 39 4.48 15.38 3.23
N GLY A 40 4.65 14.47 2.27
CA GLY A 40 5.95 13.97 1.83
C GLY A 40 5.92 13.47 0.39
N LYS A 41 7.08 13.02 -0.09
CA LYS A 41 7.20 12.44 -1.44
C LYS A 41 6.71 10.99 -1.42
N GLU A 42 5.87 10.63 -2.38
CA GLU A 42 5.58 9.22 -2.65
C GLU A 42 6.85 8.48 -3.07
N ARG A 43 7.08 7.32 -2.49
CA ARG A 43 8.18 6.43 -2.84
C ARG A 43 7.63 5.04 -3.11
N PHE A 44 8.05 4.49 -4.24
CA PHE A 44 7.77 3.12 -4.65
C PHE A 44 9.10 2.41 -4.85
N GLU A 45 9.24 1.26 -4.21
CA GLU A 45 10.44 0.43 -4.24
C GLU A 45 10.07 -0.93 -4.83
N LEU A 46 10.92 -1.47 -5.71
CA LEU A 46 10.67 -2.70 -6.46
C LEU A 46 11.76 -3.72 -6.17
N PHE A 47 11.38 -4.93 -5.78
CA PHE A 47 12.31 -5.99 -5.40
C PHE A 47 12.00 -7.30 -6.12
N HIS A 48 13.05 -8.06 -6.45
CA HIS A 48 12.94 -9.41 -6.99
C HIS A 48 13.25 -10.42 -5.88
N ILE A 49 12.22 -10.90 -5.18
CA ILE A 49 12.35 -11.59 -3.90
C ILE A 49 13.13 -12.91 -3.96
N SER A 50 13.09 -13.66 -5.06
CA SER A 50 13.94 -14.87 -5.19
C SER A 50 15.44 -14.57 -5.26
N LYS A 51 15.81 -13.37 -5.71
CA LYS A 51 17.21 -12.94 -5.82
C LYS A 51 17.64 -12.09 -4.63
N ASP A 52 16.69 -11.36 -4.05
CA ASP A 52 16.89 -10.46 -2.92
C ASP A 52 15.77 -10.64 -1.88
N PRO A 53 15.85 -11.70 -1.05
CA PRO A 53 14.84 -11.96 -0.02
C PRO A 53 14.82 -10.92 1.10
N SER A 54 15.91 -10.18 1.28
CA SER A 54 16.10 -9.15 2.30
C SER A 54 15.66 -7.75 1.86
N GLU A 55 15.29 -7.56 0.59
CA GLU A 55 14.81 -6.28 0.05
C GLU A 55 15.86 -5.16 0.17
N GLU A 56 17.13 -5.46 -0.10
CA GLU A 56 18.23 -4.51 0.00
C GLU A 56 18.48 -3.73 -1.31
N ASN A 57 18.08 -4.29 -2.45
CA ASN A 57 18.38 -3.77 -3.77
C ASN A 57 17.11 -3.28 -4.47
N ASP A 58 16.83 -1.98 -4.35
CA ASP A 58 15.72 -1.36 -5.09
C ASP A 58 16.00 -1.32 -6.60
N LEU A 59 15.12 -1.96 -7.36
CA LEU A 59 15.14 -2.06 -8.82
C LEU A 59 14.16 -1.09 -9.49
N SER A 60 13.50 -0.20 -8.74
CA SER A 60 12.47 0.71 -9.25
C SER A 60 12.94 1.58 -10.43
N ALA A 61 14.21 2.01 -10.39
CA ALA A 61 14.83 2.79 -11.47
C ALA A 61 15.35 1.92 -12.63
N ALA A 62 15.67 0.64 -12.36
CA ALA A 62 16.25 -0.27 -13.34
C ALA A 62 15.18 -0.98 -14.19
N ASP A 63 13.98 -1.19 -13.64
CA ASP A 63 12.86 -1.83 -14.33
C ASP A 63 11.55 -1.00 -14.18
N PRO A 64 11.44 0.13 -14.90
CA PRO A 64 10.27 1.01 -14.81
C PRO A 64 9.00 0.38 -15.38
N GLU A 65 9.12 -0.60 -16.29
CA GLU A 65 7.99 -1.33 -16.85
C GLU A 65 7.35 -2.22 -15.78
N LYS A 66 8.16 -3.04 -15.10
CA LYS A 66 7.67 -3.89 -13.99
C LYS A 66 7.16 -3.07 -12.82
N LEU A 67 7.81 -1.94 -12.52
CA LEU A 67 7.33 -0.99 -11.51
C LEU A 67 5.91 -0.52 -11.86
N THR A 68 5.68 -0.12 -13.11
CA THR A 68 4.37 0.36 -13.58
C THR A 68 3.30 -0.74 -13.53
N GLU A 69 3.65 -1.96 -13.94
CA GLU A 69 2.79 -3.13 -13.85
C GLU A 69 2.28 -3.36 -12.42
N LEU A 70 3.20 -3.47 -11.45
CA LEU A 70 2.80 -3.73 -10.06
C LEU A 70 2.09 -2.52 -9.43
N LYS A 71 2.43 -1.28 -9.81
CA LYS A 71 1.68 -0.09 -9.36
C LYS A 71 0.24 -0.12 -9.84
N ASN A 72 0.02 -0.49 -11.10
CA ASN A 72 -1.33 -0.65 -11.64
C ASN A 72 -2.08 -1.75 -10.91
N ARG A 73 -1.43 -2.88 -10.64
CA ARG A 73 -2.05 -3.99 -9.90
C ARG A 73 -2.44 -3.60 -8.47
N LEU A 74 -1.56 -2.89 -7.76
CA LEU A 74 -1.88 -2.35 -6.43
C LEU A 74 -3.05 -1.36 -6.49
N LYS A 75 -3.10 -0.51 -7.52
CA LYS A 75 -4.19 0.44 -7.75
C LYS A 75 -5.53 -0.26 -8.03
N GLU A 76 -5.53 -1.42 -8.69
CA GLU A 76 -6.75 -2.22 -8.86
C GLU A 76 -7.30 -2.67 -7.51
N TYR A 77 -6.46 -3.24 -6.64
CA TYR A 77 -6.88 -3.58 -5.28
C TYR A 77 -7.33 -2.37 -4.46
N ALA A 78 -6.67 -1.22 -4.62
CA ALA A 78 -7.08 0.01 -3.95
C ALA A 78 -8.51 0.44 -4.32
N LYS A 79 -8.98 0.15 -5.55
CA LYS A 79 -10.37 0.45 -5.97
C LYS A 79 -11.41 -0.48 -5.35
N GLU A 80 -11.00 -1.66 -4.91
CA GLU A 80 -11.88 -2.61 -4.21
C GLU A 80 -12.03 -2.24 -2.72
N ALA A 81 -11.14 -1.40 -2.19
CA ALA A 81 -11.25 -0.90 -0.82
C ALA A 81 -12.36 0.16 -0.71
N VAL A 82 -12.96 0.24 0.47
CA VAL A 82 -13.82 1.37 0.82
C VAL A 82 -12.98 2.64 0.92
N GLU A 83 -13.60 3.79 0.64
CA GLU A 83 -12.92 5.07 0.77
C GLU A 83 -12.40 5.27 2.20
N PRO A 84 -11.19 5.81 2.35
CA PRO A 84 -10.56 6.00 3.64
C PRO A 84 -11.27 7.12 4.41
N ASN A 85 -11.53 6.91 5.71
CA ASN A 85 -12.15 7.91 6.58
C ASN A 85 -11.14 8.97 7.02
N ILE A 86 -10.74 9.86 6.10
CA ILE A 86 -9.77 10.93 6.33
C ILE A 86 -10.48 12.25 6.63
N PRO A 87 -10.02 13.04 7.62
CA PRO A 87 -10.54 14.37 7.91
C PRO A 87 -10.62 15.32 6.70
N PRO A 88 -11.61 16.23 6.66
CA PRO A 88 -12.62 16.46 7.70
C PRO A 88 -13.74 15.41 7.63
N ASN A 89 -13.81 14.55 8.65
CA ASN A 89 -14.86 13.58 8.82
C ASN A 89 -15.81 14.10 9.90
N GLN A 90 -17.10 14.03 9.62
CA GLN A 90 -18.11 14.46 10.58
C GLN A 90 -18.60 13.25 11.35
N MET A 91 -18.58 13.35 12.68
CA MET A 91 -19.24 12.37 13.53
C MET A 91 -20.74 12.35 13.16
N PRO A 92 -21.34 11.17 12.93
CA PRO A 92 -22.76 11.09 12.64
C PRO A 92 -23.58 11.80 13.73
N ALA A 93 -24.60 12.55 13.34
CA ALA A 93 -25.40 13.36 14.28
C ALA A 93 -26.09 12.51 15.37
N ASN A 94 -26.29 11.22 15.12
CA ASN A 94 -26.92 10.26 16.03
C ASN A 94 -25.92 9.34 16.76
N PHE A 95 -24.61 9.61 16.69
CA PHE A 95 -23.62 8.81 17.41
C PHE A 95 -23.71 9.07 18.91
N MET A 96 -23.95 8.00 19.68
CA MET A 96 -24.05 8.04 21.15
C MET A 96 -22.82 7.36 21.75
N VAL A 97 -21.99 8.12 22.47
CA VAL A 97 -20.83 7.56 23.20
C VAL A 97 -21.34 6.66 24.33
N PRO A 98 -20.91 5.39 24.43
CA PRO A 98 -21.31 4.51 25.52
C PRO A 98 -20.82 5.07 26.87
N LYS A 99 -21.64 4.93 27.92
CA LYS A 99 -21.34 5.46 29.27
C LYS A 99 -20.19 4.73 29.97
N VAL A 100 -19.87 3.51 29.55
CA VAL A 100 -18.79 2.68 30.11
C VAL A 100 -18.10 1.98 28.93
N TRP A 101 -16.77 1.93 28.98
CA TRP A 101 -15.90 1.25 28.00
C TRP A 101 -15.74 -0.23 28.34
#